data_AF-A0A932F685-F1
#
_entry.id   AF-A0A932F685-F1
#
_cell.length_a   1.000
_cell.length_b   1.000
_cell.length_c   1.000
_cell.angle_alpha   90.00
_cell.angle_beta   90.00
_cell.angle_gamma   90.00
#
_symmetry.space_group_name_H-M   'P 1'
#
loop_
_entity.id
_entity.type
_entity.pdbx_description
1 polymer ?
#
loop_
_entity_poly.entity_id
_entity_poly.type
_entity_poly.pdbx_seq_one_letter_code
_entity_poly.pdbx_strand_id
1 'polypeptide(L)' 'MYETDLVHCRSKRIFDDPVGQKLARNTKPFLFQSYLRDTGEVINDLSMPIYLHGRHWGAVRVGFDSSQLT' A
#
# COMPACT_ATOMS: atom_id res chain seq x y z
N MET A 1 19.20 -4.34 14.64
CA MET A 1 19.10 -5.06 13.33
C MET A 1 17.65 -5.13 12.89
N TYR A 2 16.76 -5.80 13.63
CA TYR A 2 15.32 -5.84 13.31
C TYR A 2 14.66 -4.47 13.21
N GLU A 3 14.84 -3.61 14.22
CA GLU A 3 14.23 -2.26 14.24
C GLU A 3 14.69 -1.39 13.07
N THR A 4 15.97 -1.49 12.69
CA THR A 4 16.54 -0.81 11.53
C THR A 4 15.92 -1.30 10.23
N ASP A 5 15.79 -2.61 10.06
CA ASP A 5 15.19 -3.21 8.86
C ASP A 5 13.69 -2.89 8.77
N LEU A 6 12.98 -2.86 9.91
CA LEU A 6 11.57 -2.49 9.99
C LEU A 6 11.34 -1.09 9.40
N VAL A 7 12.24 -0.14 9.66
CA VAL A 7 12.14 1.23 9.15
C VAL A 7 12.56 1.31 7.69
N HIS A 8 13.67 0.68 7.29
CA HIS A 8 14.32 0.97 6.00
C HIS A 8 14.12 -0.08 4.90
N CYS A 9 13.75 -1.32 5.22
CA CYS A 9 13.66 -2.40 4.25
C CYS A 9 12.21 -2.77 3.94
N ARG A 10 11.87 -2.83 2.64
CA ARG A 10 10.54 -3.29 2.16
C ARG A 10 10.63 -4.50 1.22
N SER A 11 11.83 -4.99 0.97
CA SER A 11 12.07 -6.10 0.03
C SER A 11 11.42 -7.39 0.52
N LYS A 12 10.67 -8.06 -0.37
CA LYS A 12 10.01 -9.35 -0.12
C LYS A 12 9.01 -9.36 1.05
N ARG A 13 8.60 -8.19 1.57
CA ARG A 13 7.63 -8.11 2.67
C ARG A 13 6.24 -8.44 2.15
N ILE A 14 5.53 -9.33 2.86
CA ILE A 14 4.12 -9.63 2.59
C ILE A 14 3.29 -8.71 3.49
N PHE A 15 2.37 -7.97 2.89
CA PHE A 15 1.41 -7.12 3.59
C PHE A 15 0.07 -7.84 3.65
N ASP A 16 -0.22 -8.45 4.80
CA ASP A 16 -1.47 -9.18 5.09
C ASP A 16 -2.43 -8.39 5.99
N ASP A 17 -2.11 -7.12 6.26
CA ASP A 17 -2.91 -6.23 7.07
C ASP A 17 -4.24 -5.84 6.39
N PRO A 18 -5.25 -5.36 7.16
CA PRO A 18 -6.54 -4.98 6.60
C PRO A 18 -6.49 -3.90 5.51
N VAL A 19 -5.50 -2.98 5.56
CA VAL A 19 -5.33 -1.92 4.55
C VAL A 19 -4.84 -2.53 3.24
N GLY A 20 -3.85 -3.43 3.31
CA GLY A 20 -3.35 -4.23 2.19
C GLY A 20 -4.41 -5.14 1.56
N GLN A 21 -5.24 -5.78 2.38
CA GLN A 21 -6.35 -6.61 1.89
C GLN A 21 -7.43 -5.77 1.19
N LYS A 22 -7.73 -4.58 1.72
CA LYS A 22 -8.74 -3.69 1.15
C LYS A 22 -8.36 -3.19 -0.24
N LEU A 23 -7.11 -2.75 -0.44
CA LEU A 23 -6.62 -2.35 -1.77
C LEU A 23 -6.54 -3.54 -2.74
N ALA A 24 -6.14 -4.72 -2.26
CA ALA A 24 -6.02 -5.90 -3.13
C ALA A 24 -7.38 -6.42 -3.60
N ARG A 25 -8.46 -6.13 -2.88
CA ARG A 25 -9.84 -6.51 -3.25
C ARG A 25 -10.59 -5.39 -3.97
N ASN A 26 -10.03 -4.19 -4.05
CA ASN A 26 -10.72 -3.04 -4.62
C ASN A 26 -10.96 -3.24 -6.12
N THR A 27 -12.22 -3.15 -6.55
CA THR A 27 -12.61 -3.21 -7.96
C THR A 27 -12.99 -1.85 -8.55
N LYS A 28 -12.97 -0.78 -7.73
CA LYS A 28 -13.19 0.59 -8.19
C LYS A 28 -11.96 1.12 -8.95
N PRO A 29 -12.10 2.16 -9.80
CA PRO A 29 -11.01 2.69 -10.62
C PRO A 29 -9.74 3.05 -9.84
N PHE A 30 -9.90 3.53 -8.60
CA PHE A 30 -8.81 3.74 -7.66
C PHE A 30 -9.31 3.65 -6.22
N LEU A 31 -8.38 3.51 -5.28
CA LEU A 31 -8.60 3.69 -3.85
C LEU A 31 -7.48 4.58 -3.30
N PHE A 32 -7.87 5.67 -2.64
CA PHE A 32 -6.98 6.55 -1.91
C PHE A 32 -7.25 6.43 -0.41
N GLN A 33 -6.20 6.28 0.39
CA GLN A 33 -6.34 6.12 1.84
C GLN A 33 -5.08 6.61 2.58
N SER A 34 -5.30 7.29 3.71
CA SER A 34 -4.25 7.65 4.65
C SER A 34 -4.31 6.70 5.84
N TYR A 35 -3.17 6.12 6.24
CA TYR A 35 -3.14 5.20 7.37
C TYR A 35 -1.85 5.35 8.17
N LEU A 36 -1.95 5.02 9.46
CA LEU A 36 -0.82 4.97 10.39
C LEU A 36 -0.08 3.64 10.19
N ARG A 37 1.22 3.72 9.94
CA ARG A 37 2.08 2.54 9.81
C ARG A 37 2.53 1.99 11.16
N ASP A 38 3.12 0.81 11.10
CA ASP A 38 3.89 0.17 12.17
C ASP A 38 5.08 1.01 12.65
N THR A 39 5.61 1.89 11.80
CA THR A 39 6.66 2.87 12.15
C THR A 39 6.13 4.12 12.87
N GLY A 40 4.81 4.30 12.97
CA GLY A 40 4.19 5.53 13.48
C GLY A 40 4.06 6.65 12.44
N GLU A 41 4.53 6.42 11.22
CA GLU A 41 4.40 7.38 10.11
C GLU A 41 3.00 7.34 9.51
N VAL A 42 2.44 8.50 9.18
CA VAL A 42 1.23 8.60 8.37
C VAL A 42 1.61 8.57 6.90
N ILE A 43 1.09 7.61 6.16
CA ILE A 43 1.34 7.46 4.72
C ILE A 43 0.04 7.59 3.96
N ASN A 44 0.11 8.29 2.83
CA ASN A 44 -0.94 8.30 1.83
C ASN A 44 -0.67 7.20 0.81
N ASP A 45 -1.68 6.40 0.53
CA ASP A 45 -1.62 5.27 -0.39
C ASP A 45 -2.64 5.46 -1.50
N LEU A 46 -2.17 5.41 -2.74
CA LEU A 46 -3.00 5.34 -3.94
C LEU A 46 -2.85 3.97 -4.58
N SER A 47 -3.96 3.31 -4.85
CA SER A 47 -3.98 1.99 -5.48
C SER A 47 -4.98 1.90 -6.63
N MET A 48 -4.64 1.08 -7.63
CA MET A 48 -5.45 0.84 -8.82
C MET A 48 -5.52 -0.67 -9.12
N PRO A 49 -6.69 -1.20 -9.51
CA PRO A 49 -6.86 -2.62 -9.75
C PRO A 49 -6.14 -3.09 -11.02
N ILE A 50 -5.62 -4.32 -10.97
CA ILE A 50 -5.01 -5.02 -12.10
C ILE A 50 -6.00 -6.07 -12.61
N TYR A 51 -6.26 -6.01 -13.92
CA TYR A 51 -7.04 -7.01 -14.63
C TYR A 51 -6.20 -7.65 -15.72
N LEU A 52 -6.24 -8.98 -15.81
CA LEU A 52 -5.63 -9.77 -16.88
C LEU A 52 -6.72 -10.65 -17.48
N HIS A 53 -7.00 -10.47 -18.77
CA HIS A 53 -8.08 -11.17 -19.49
C HIS A 53 -9.45 -11.07 -18.79
N GLY A 54 -9.78 -9.89 -18.26
CA GLY A 54 -11.05 -9.65 -17.56
C GLY A 54 -11.14 -10.23 -16.13
N ARG A 55 -10.13 -10.98 -15.67
CA ARG A 55 -10.04 -11.45 -14.28
C ARG A 55 -9.32 -10.41 -13.41
N HIS A 56 -9.84 -10.14 -12.22
CA HIS A 56 -9.17 -9.31 -11.21
C HIS A 56 -8.03 -10.09 -10.55
N TRP A 57 -6.83 -9.51 -10.52
CA TRP A 57 -5.63 -10.14 -9.95
C TRP A 57 -5.14 -9.46 -8.67
N GLY A 58 -5.71 -8.33 -8.29
CA GLY A 58 -5.26 -7.50 -7.17
C GLY A 58 -5.09 -6.05 -7.60
N ALA A 59 -4.17 -5.33 -6.97
CA ALA A 59 -3.92 -3.93 -7.27
C ALA A 59 -2.42 -3.59 -7.29
N VAL A 60 -2.05 -2.60 -8.10
CA VAL A 60 -0.81 -1.85 -7.92
C VAL A 60 -1.07 -0.77 -6.87
N ARG A 61 -0.10 -0.52 -5.98
CA ARG A 61 -0.18 0.55 -4.99
C ARG A 61 1.09 1.39 -4.97
N VAL A 62 0.94 2.67 -4.68
CA VAL A 62 2.02 3.63 -4.45
C VAL A 62 1.74 4.35 -3.14
N GLY A 63 2.67 4.21 -2.20
CA GLY A 63 2.66 4.96 -0.95
C GLY A 63 3.55 6.19 -1.06
N PHE A 64 3.07 7.35 -0.64
CA PHE A 64 3.82 8.61 -0.63
C PHE A 64 3.54 9.40 0.65
N ASP A 65 4.53 10.18 1.05
CA ASP A 65 4.38 11.16 2.12
C ASP A 65 3.80 12.46 1.53
N SER A 66 2.68 12.92 2.08
CA SER A 66 2.07 14.20 1.66
C SER A 66 2.93 15.40 1.99
N SER A 67 3.83 15.31 2.98
CA SER A 67 4.76 16.39 3.32
C SER A 67 5.74 16.71 2.18
N GLN A 68 5.99 15.73 1.31
CA GLN A 68 6.94 15.82 0.20
C GLN A 68 6.30 16.30 -1.10
N LEU A 69 5.00 16.63 -1.10
CA LEU A 69 4.25 17.10 -2.28
C LEU A 69 4.08 18.62 -2.32
N THR A 70 4.67 19.33 -1.36
CA THR A 70 4.74 20.80 -1.24
C THR A 70 6.14 21.29 -1.51
#